data_AF-A0A356NQQ0-F1
#
_entry.id   AF-A0A356NQQ0-F1
#
_cell.length_a   1.000
_cell.length_b   1.000
_cell.length_c   1.000
_cell.angle_alpha   90.00
_cell.angle_beta   90.00
_cell.angle_gamma   90.00
#
_symmetry.space_group_name_H-M   'P 1'
#
loop_
_entity.id
_entity.type
_entity.pdbx_description
1 polymer ?
#
loop_
_entity_poly.entity_id
_entity_poly.type
_entity_poly.pdbx_seq_one_letter_code
_entity_poly.pdbx_strand_id
1 'polypeptide(L)' 'MQRGPILDGLPSWYVMHQLSKFKQGIRGAKEQNKSEFLMHSVVKQYDNPIVWKELAAHIESLPAPGHLKL' A
#
# COMPACT_ATOMS: atom_id res chain seq x y z
N MET A 1 -3.12 -19.67 -1.55
CA MET A 1 -2.85 -18.80 -0.39
C MET A 1 -2.68 -17.39 -0.91
N GLN A 2 -3.50 -16.44 -0.46
CA GLN A 2 -3.35 -15.03 -0.83
C GLN A 2 -2.34 -14.40 0.14
N ARG A 3 -1.21 -13.91 -0.38
CA ARG A 3 -0.17 -13.23 0.42
C ARG A 3 -0.05 -11.79 -0.08
N GLY A 4 -0.09 -10.85 0.86
CA GLY A 4 0.24 -9.45 0.59
C GLY A 4 1.75 -9.26 0.41
N PRO A 5 2.18 -8.12 -0.16
CA PRO A 5 3.59 -7.75 -0.18
C PRO A 5 4.09 -7.47 1.24
N ILE A 6 5.41 -7.55 1.44
CA ILE A 6 6.04 -6.98 2.63
C ILE A 6 5.95 -5.45 2.52
N LEU A 7 5.53 -4.80 3.61
CA LEU A 7 5.44 -3.35 3.69
C LEU A 7 6.52 -2.75 4.59
N ASP A 8 7.00 -3.52 5.57
CA ASP A 8 7.91 -3.06 6.61
C ASP A 8 9.13 -2.32 6.06
N GLY A 9 9.29 -1.07 6.48
CA GLY A 9 10.41 -0.21 6.09
C GLY A 9 10.34 0.32 4.66
N LEU A 10 9.22 0.17 3.95
CA LEU A 10 9.04 0.83 2.66
C LEU A 10 9.00 2.35 2.84
N PRO A 11 9.67 3.13 1.98
CA PRO A 11 9.67 4.58 2.09
C PRO A 11 8.27 5.19 2.02
N SER A 12 7.99 6.21 2.83
CA SER A 12 6.66 6.82 2.92
C SER A 12 6.16 7.33 1.55
N TRP A 13 7.05 7.94 0.76
CA TRP A 13 6.73 8.44 -0.57
C TRP A 13 6.23 7.32 -1.50
N TYR A 14 6.80 6.13 -1.39
CA TYR A 14 6.45 4.99 -2.21
C TYR A 14 5.08 4.45 -1.80
N VAL A 15 4.84 4.29 -0.50
CA VAL A 15 3.55 3.84 0.04
C VAL A 15 2.43 4.79 -0.39
N MET A 16 2.61 6.11 -0.22
CA MET A 16 1.64 7.12 -0.66
C MET A 16 1.37 7.02 -2.18
N HIS A 17 2.41 6.86 -2.98
CA HIS A 17 2.27 6.70 -4.42
C HIS A 17 1.49 5.43 -4.80
N GLN A 18 1.69 4.32 -4.09
CA GLN A 18 0.93 3.09 -4.32
C GLN A 18 -0.54 3.24 -3.91
N LEU A 19 -0.84 3.85 -2.76
CA LEU A 19 -2.21 4.13 -2.32
C LEU A 19 -2.95 4.98 -3.36
N SER A 20 -2.29 6.02 -3.89
CA SER A 20 -2.83 6.86 -4.96
C SER A 20 -3.13 6.06 -6.23
N LYS A 21 -2.23 5.15 -6.65
CA LYS A 21 -2.46 4.26 -7.81
C LYS A 21 -3.61 3.30 -7.61
N PHE A 22 -3.77 2.73 -6.41
CA PHE A 22 -4.91 1.88 -6.10
C PHE A 22 -6.21 2.69 -6.12
N LYS A 23 -6.23 3.91 -5.57
CA LYS A 23 -7.45 4.76 -5.58
C LYS A 23 -7.88 5.14 -7.00
N GLN A 24 -6.92 5.47 -7.86
CA GLN A 24 -7.17 5.81 -9.26
C GLN A 24 -7.51 4.59 -10.13
N GLY A 25 -7.42 3.36 -9.60
CA GLY A 25 -7.64 2.14 -10.36
C GLY A 25 -6.50 1.79 -11.33
N ILE A 26 -5.37 2.50 -11.27
CA ILE A 26 -4.14 2.15 -12.02
C ILE A 26 -3.64 0.78 -11.55
N ARG A 27 -3.78 0.49 -10.25
CA ARG A 27 -3.59 -0.84 -9.65
C ARG A 27 -4.91 -1.36 -9.08
N GLY A 28 -5.11 -2.68 -9.13
CA GLY A 28 -6.26 -3.33 -8.48
C GLY A 28 -7.64 -3.13 -9.11
N ALA A 29 -7.75 -2.52 -10.30
CA ALA A 29 -9.06 -2.42 -10.97
C ALA A 29 -9.58 -3.75 -11.56
N LYS A 30 -8.70 -4.74 -11.77
CA LYS A 30 -9.08 -6.04 -12.35
C LYS A 30 -9.50 -7.02 -11.26
N GLU A 31 -10.78 -7.37 -11.20
CA GLU A 31 -11.35 -8.33 -10.23
C GLU A 31 -10.69 -9.71 -10.28
N GLN A 32 -10.18 -10.13 -11.45
CA GLN A 32 -9.49 -11.41 -11.61
C GLN A 32 -8.17 -11.44 -10.81
N ASN A 33 -7.54 -10.29 -10.58
CA ASN A 33 -6.40 -10.16 -9.68
C ASN A 33 -6.88 -9.83 -8.26
N LYS A 34 -7.42 -10.84 -7.57
CA LYS A 34 -8.03 -10.71 -6.24
C LYS A 34 -7.13 -9.97 -5.24
N SER A 35 -5.81 -10.14 -5.28
CA SER A 35 -4.88 -9.52 -4.32
C SER A 35 -4.77 -8.03 -4.50
N GLU A 36 -4.70 -7.57 -5.74
CA GLU A 36 -4.70 -6.13 -6.01
C GLU A 36 -6.10 -5.54 -5.88
N PHE A 37 -7.13 -6.30 -6.23
CA PHE A 37 -8.52 -5.87 -6.12
C PHE A 37 -8.92 -5.54 -4.67
N LEU A 38 -8.48 -6.35 -3.71
CA LEU A 38 -8.68 -6.06 -2.28
C LEU A 38 -8.16 -4.67 -1.90
N MET A 39 -6.97 -4.30 -2.36
CA MET A 39 -6.41 -2.97 -2.09
C MET A 39 -7.23 -1.87 -2.76
N HIS A 40 -7.68 -2.06 -4.01
CA HIS A 40 -8.54 -1.09 -4.69
C HIS A 40 -9.86 -0.85 -3.95
N SER A 41 -10.51 -1.91 -3.46
CA SER A 41 -11.74 -1.82 -2.68
C SER A 41 -11.55 -1.06 -1.36
N VAL A 42 -10.47 -1.37 -0.62
CA VAL A 42 -10.19 -0.75 0.67
C VAL A 42 -9.87 0.75 0.52
N VAL A 43 -8.99 1.13 -0.40
CA VAL A 43 -8.61 2.55 -0.53
C VAL A 43 -9.74 3.44 -1.06
N LYS A 44 -10.72 2.87 -1.78
CA LYS A 44 -11.94 3.59 -2.18
C LYS A 44 -12.85 3.93 -0.99
N GLN A 45 -12.79 3.14 0.07
CA GLN A 45 -13.63 3.33 1.26
C GLN A 45 -13.06 4.38 2.23
N TYR A 46 -11.74 4.63 2.18
CA TYR A 46 -11.05 5.53 3.11
C TYR A 46 -10.32 6.65 2.36
N ASP A 47 -10.89 7.85 2.39
CA ASP A 47 -10.33 9.05 1.75
C ASP A 47 -9.92 10.14 2.75
N ASN A 48 -9.13 9.77 3.75
CA ASN A 48 -8.56 10.73 4.70
C ASN A 48 -7.05 10.88 4.43
N PRO A 49 -6.59 12.04 3.91
CA PRO A 49 -5.19 12.25 3.56
C PRO A 49 -4.25 12.25 4.79
N ILE A 50 -4.75 12.62 5.97
CA ILE A 50 -3.96 12.57 7.21
C ILE A 50 -3.66 11.11 7.57
N VAL A 51 -4.69 10.26 7.56
CA VAL A 51 -4.55 8.82 7.85
C VAL A 51 -3.58 8.15 6.89
N TRP A 52 -3.61 8.50 5.59
CA TRP A 52 -2.69 7.94 4.61
C TRP A 52 -1.24 8.31 4.87
N LYS A 53 -1.00 9.57 5.27
CA LYS A 53 0.34 10.06 5.60
C LYS A 53 0.87 9.39 6.87
N GLU A 54 0.03 9.26 7.90
CA GLU A 54 0.39 8.59 9.15
C GLU A 54 0.66 7.10 8.95
N LEU A 55 -0.17 6.41 8.15
CA LEU A 55 0.04 5.02 7.77
C LEU A 55 1.37 4.84 7.03
N ALA A 56 1.68 5.70 6.06
CA ALA A 56 2.92 5.64 5.31
C ALA A 56 4.14 5.85 6.24
N ALA A 57 4.08 6.85 7.12
CA ALA A 57 5.13 7.12 8.10
C ALA A 57 5.33 5.95 9.09
N HIS A 58 4.23 5.33 9.54
CA HIS A 58 4.30 4.16 10.39
C HIS A 58 4.99 2.99 9.68
N ILE A 59 4.60 2.68 8.44
CA ILE A 59 5.20 1.62 7.63
C ILE A 59 6.71 1.85 7.44
N GLU A 60 7.13 3.08 7.13
CA GLU A 60 8.55 3.44 6.96
C GLU A 60 9.36 3.25 8.25
N SER A 61 8.75 3.44 9.42
CA SER A 61 9.40 3.23 10.71
C SER A 61 9.59 1.76 11.12
N LEU A 62 8.93 0.81 10.43
CA LEU A 62 9.04 -0.61 10.73
C LEU A 62 10.43 -1.15 10.33
N PRO A 63 10.96 -2.15 11.04
CA PRO A 63 12.25 -2.73 10.70
C PRO A 63 12.18 -3.47 9.36
N ALA A 64 12.82 -2.90 8.33
CA ALA A 64 12.92 -3.55 7.03
C ALA A 64 13.58 -4.93 7.14
N PRO A 65 13.07 -5.96 6.44
CA PRO A 65 13.78 -7.23 6.32
C PRO A 65 15.21 -7.02 5.84
N GLY A 66 16.15 -7.82 6.34
CA GLY A 66 17.58 -7.66 6.02
C GLY A 66 17.92 -7.68 4.53
N HIS A 67 17.08 -8.28 3.69
CA HIS A 67 17.23 -8.33 2.23
C HIS A 67 16.66 -7.11 1.47
N LEU A 68 16.01 -6.17 2.17
CA LEU A 68 15.47 -4.92 1.61
C LEU A 68 16.22 -3.67 2.08
N LYS A 69 17.26 -3.82 2.90
CA LYS A 69 18.18 -2.71 3.20
C LYS A 69 18.92 -2.36 1.90
N LEU A 70 18.57 -1.21 1.30
CA LEU A 70 19.28 -0.61 0.18
C LEU A 70 20.70 -0.20 0.58
#